data_AF-A0A2V9M615-F1
#
_entry.id   AF-A0A2V9M615-F1
#
_cell.length_a   1.000
_cell.length_b   1.000
_cell.length_c   1.000
_cell.angle_alpha   90.00
_cell.angle_beta   90.00
_cell.angle_gamma   90.00
#
_symmetry.space_group_name_H-M   'P 1'
#
loop_
_entity.id
_entity.type
_entity.pdbx_description
1 polymer ?
#
loop_
_entity_poly.entity_id
_entity_poly.type
_entity_poly.pdbx_seq_one_letter_code
_entity_poly.pdbx_strand_id
1 'polypeptide(L)'
;TDLVLPPHGGKVSIAAFCVEPGRWSRRGKEAAGWFSSSEQQLPSKDLKVAAGAKADQQEVWKAVGATRERLSRAAAVPGGVAGAGSGTFVAAPPPAMPASSSLALMVEAKEVRKSAEDYTKALGTTVNDKPDVVGYAFAVNGKLVGAEVYSSQSLFRGMWAKLLKAAALEAMADDEKDAKVEPVSSEAVKRFLDAAESKPSSDRAVTDRIKVLKKETDQTIVFESWDRKQAGGWVHRSYVAK
;
A
#
# COMPACT_ATOMS: atom_id res chain seq x y z
N THR A 1 -7.82 -2.24 -5.72
CA THR A 1 -8.98 -2.04 -6.61
C THR A 1 -9.20 -0.56 -6.75
N ASP A 2 -9.46 -0.11 -7.97
CA ASP A 2 -9.58 1.30 -8.30
C ASP A 2 -10.90 1.53 -9.05
N LEU A 3 -11.58 2.63 -8.74
CA LEU A 3 -12.90 2.97 -9.26
C LEU A 3 -12.88 4.44 -9.69
N VAL A 4 -13.29 4.73 -10.92
CA VAL A 4 -13.33 6.10 -11.43
C VAL A 4 -14.76 6.62 -11.33
N LEU A 5 -14.96 7.74 -10.63
CA LEU A 5 -16.28 8.33 -10.42
C LEU A 5 -16.44 9.62 -11.22
N PRO A 6 -17.48 9.74 -12.05
CA PRO A 6 -17.79 11.02 -12.65
C PRO A 6 -18.30 12.00 -11.58
N PRO A 7 -18.04 13.31 -11.75
CA PRO A 7 -18.62 14.34 -10.90
C PRO A 7 -20.14 14.17 -10.84
N HIS A 8 -20.71 14.24 -9.63
CA HIS A 8 -22.16 14.09 -9.39
C HIS A 8 -22.78 12.77 -9.89
N GLY A 9 -21.99 11.70 -10.06
CA GLY A 9 -22.40 10.41 -10.60
C GLY A 9 -23.32 9.53 -9.74
N GLY A 10 -23.87 10.07 -8.64
CA GLY A 10 -24.73 9.33 -7.72
C GLY A 10 -23.99 8.33 -6.83
N LYS A 11 -24.76 7.43 -6.20
CA LYS A 11 -24.24 6.43 -5.27
C LYS A 11 -23.69 5.22 -6.01
N VAL A 12 -22.56 4.70 -5.54
CA VAL A 12 -21.92 3.49 -6.05
C VAL A 12 -21.68 2.51 -4.92
N SER A 13 -21.84 1.22 -5.18
CA SER A 13 -21.40 0.18 -4.25
C SER A 13 -19.89 0.04 -4.31
N ILE A 14 -19.25 0.01 -3.14
CA ILE A 14 -17.82 -0.24 -2.98
C ILE A 14 -17.61 -1.52 -2.18
N ALA A 15 -16.73 -2.39 -2.65
CA ALA A 15 -16.31 -3.53 -1.85
C ALA A 15 -15.41 -3.03 -0.72
N ALA A 16 -15.65 -3.50 0.50
CA ALA A 16 -14.80 -3.23 1.66
C ALA A 16 -14.01 -4.48 2.03
N PHE A 17 -12.76 -4.28 2.42
CA PHE A 17 -11.89 -5.35 2.92
C PHE A 17 -11.21 -4.88 4.21
N CYS A 18 -11.33 -5.67 5.28
CA CYS A 18 -10.84 -5.29 6.60
C CYS A 18 -9.34 -5.56 6.72
N VAL A 19 -8.55 -4.49 6.73
CA VAL A 19 -7.08 -4.57 6.86
C VAL A 19 -6.64 -4.75 8.31
N GLU A 20 -7.47 -4.40 9.29
CA GLU A 20 -7.13 -4.49 10.72
C GLU A 20 -8.26 -5.14 11.52
N PRO A 21 -7.97 -6.16 12.36
CA PRO A 21 -8.95 -6.66 13.31
C PRO A 21 -9.20 -5.57 14.36
N GLY A 22 -10.46 -5.38 14.78
CA GLY A 22 -10.78 -4.39 15.82
C GLY A 22 -11.13 -2.98 15.35
N ARG A 23 -11.04 -2.66 14.04
CA ARG A 23 -11.40 -1.32 13.50
C ARG A 23 -12.88 -0.94 13.64
N TRP A 24 -13.70 -1.84 14.17
CA TRP A 24 -15.08 -1.60 14.63
C TRP A 24 -15.13 -0.86 15.98
N SER A 25 -13.98 -0.57 16.57
CA SER A 25 -13.80 0.25 17.79
C SER A 25 -13.07 1.55 17.46
N ARG A 26 -13.33 2.62 18.23
CA ARG A 26 -12.67 3.93 18.02
C ARG A 26 -11.14 3.84 18.13
N ARG A 27 -10.40 4.56 17.27
CA ARG A 27 -8.95 4.73 17.38
C ARG A 27 -8.62 6.00 18.16
N GLY A 28 -7.71 5.93 19.14
CA GLY A 28 -7.23 7.14 19.83
C GLY A 28 -8.37 8.06 20.30
N LYS A 29 -8.44 9.27 19.74
CA LYS A 29 -9.47 10.29 20.04
C LYS A 29 -10.61 10.37 19.00
N GLU A 30 -10.71 9.40 18.09
CA GLU A 30 -11.77 9.33 17.05
C GLU A 30 -13.16 9.17 17.68
N ALA A 31 -14.18 9.79 17.06
CA ALA A 31 -15.57 9.64 17.48
C ALA A 31 -16.09 8.24 17.12
N ALA A 32 -16.81 7.57 18.02
CA ALA A 32 -17.25 6.19 17.80
C ALA A 32 -18.28 6.01 16.66
N GLY A 33 -18.96 7.08 16.24
CA GLY A 33 -20.02 7.04 15.22
C GLY A 33 -19.55 7.25 13.77
N TRP A 34 -18.27 7.53 13.54
CA TRP A 34 -17.75 7.88 12.22
C TRP A 34 -16.34 7.34 12.01
N PHE A 35 -16.02 6.99 10.77
CA PHE A 35 -14.65 6.66 10.38
C PHE A 35 -13.96 7.88 9.79
N SER A 36 -12.80 8.24 10.32
CA SER A 36 -11.90 9.19 9.67
C SER A 36 -11.34 8.60 8.38
N SER A 37 -11.18 9.44 7.36
CA SER A 37 -10.45 9.09 6.15
C SER A 37 -8.97 8.84 6.46
N SER A 38 -8.32 8.04 5.62
CA SER A 38 -6.86 7.86 5.65
C SER A 38 -6.26 8.39 4.35
N GLU A 39 -5.15 9.09 4.47
CA GLU A 39 -4.35 9.53 3.32
C GLU A 39 -3.23 8.55 2.97
N GLN A 40 -3.18 7.38 3.62
CA GLN A 40 -2.06 6.46 3.51
C GLN A 40 -2.35 5.35 2.50
N GLN A 41 -1.32 4.94 1.78
CA GLN A 41 -1.29 3.68 1.02
C GLN A 41 -0.58 2.60 1.82
N LEU A 42 -0.82 1.32 1.48
CA LEU A 42 -0.17 0.20 2.17
C LEU A 42 1.34 0.29 1.95
N PRO A 43 2.15 0.45 3.01
CA PRO A 43 3.57 0.75 2.85
C PRO A 43 4.38 -0.46 2.41
N SER A 44 3.95 -1.68 2.73
CA SER A 44 4.77 -2.88 2.55
C SER A 44 4.43 -3.76 1.37
N LYS A 45 5.46 -4.27 0.68
CA LYS A 45 5.30 -5.23 -0.43
C LYS A 45 4.51 -6.47 0.01
N ASP A 46 4.81 -7.03 1.18
CA ASP A 46 4.14 -8.24 1.68
C ASP A 46 2.67 -7.96 1.96
N LEU A 47 2.37 -6.78 2.48
CA LEU A 47 1.01 -6.34 2.75
C LEU A 47 0.23 -6.07 1.45
N LYS A 48 0.88 -5.52 0.43
CA LYS A 48 0.29 -5.39 -0.92
C LYS A 48 0.00 -6.76 -1.53
N VAL A 49 0.91 -7.73 -1.40
CA VAL A 49 0.67 -9.11 -1.87
C VAL A 49 -0.47 -9.76 -1.11
N ALA A 50 -0.49 -9.68 0.23
CA ALA A 50 -1.54 -10.28 1.05
C ALA A 50 -2.92 -9.70 0.70
N ALA A 51 -3.02 -8.37 0.58
CA ALA A 51 -4.27 -7.69 0.25
C ALA A 51 -4.70 -7.91 -1.21
N GLY A 52 -3.76 -8.00 -2.15
CA GLY A 52 -4.03 -8.12 -3.58
C GLY A 52 -4.27 -9.56 -4.06
N ALA A 53 -3.41 -10.50 -3.65
CA ALA A 53 -3.37 -11.85 -4.20
C ALA A 53 -4.24 -12.86 -3.47
N LYS A 54 -4.32 -12.76 -2.13
CA LYS A 54 -4.86 -13.87 -1.34
C LYS A 54 -6.23 -13.59 -0.77
N ALA A 55 -6.65 -12.31 -0.69
CA ALA A 55 -7.94 -11.89 -0.14
C ALA A 55 -8.29 -12.61 1.19
N ASP A 56 -7.26 -13.04 1.92
CA ASP A 56 -7.33 -13.81 3.14
C ASP A 56 -7.07 -12.85 4.30
N GLN A 57 -8.05 -12.74 5.19
CA GLN A 57 -7.98 -11.81 6.31
C GLN A 57 -6.84 -12.16 7.28
N GLN A 58 -6.57 -13.44 7.52
CA GLN A 58 -5.54 -13.86 8.48
C GLN A 58 -4.14 -13.49 7.98
N GLU A 59 -3.88 -13.71 6.70
CA GLU A 59 -2.59 -13.34 6.10
C GLU A 59 -2.41 -11.83 6.01
N VAL A 60 -3.47 -11.08 5.70
CA VAL A 60 -3.43 -9.61 5.73
C VAL A 60 -3.13 -9.12 7.14
N TRP A 61 -3.77 -9.67 8.17
CA TRP A 61 -3.50 -9.29 9.56
C TRP A 61 -2.09 -9.66 10.01
N LYS A 62 -1.58 -10.82 9.57
CA LYS A 62 -0.20 -11.23 9.81
C LYS A 62 0.78 -10.25 9.17
N ALA A 63 0.56 -9.88 7.90
CA ALA A 63 1.39 -8.90 7.19
C ALA A 63 1.33 -7.53 7.86
N VAL A 64 0.15 -7.08 8.30
CA VAL A 64 -0.02 -5.85 9.09
C VAL A 64 0.80 -5.89 10.38
N GLY A 65 0.75 -7.00 11.13
CA GLY A 65 1.56 -7.19 12.33
C GLY A 65 3.06 -7.04 12.04
N ALA A 66 3.55 -7.75 11.02
CA ALA A 66 4.95 -7.71 10.62
C ALA A 66 5.40 -6.30 10.16
N THR A 67 4.57 -5.59 9.37
CA THR A 67 4.86 -4.21 8.96
C THR A 67 4.93 -3.27 10.16
N ARG A 68 4.02 -3.41 11.13
CA ARG A 68 4.01 -2.58 12.33
C ARG A 68 5.25 -2.79 13.19
N GLU A 69 5.69 -4.05 13.33
CA GLU A 69 6.92 -4.37 14.06
C GLU A 69 8.16 -3.78 13.37
N ARG A 70 8.26 -3.87 12.04
CA ARG A 70 9.35 -3.24 11.28
C ARG A 70 9.39 -1.73 11.47
N LEU A 71 8.26 -1.05 11.27
CA LEU A 71 8.14 0.40 11.46
C LEU A 71 8.51 0.82 12.89
N SER A 72 8.02 0.08 13.89
CA SER A 72 8.29 0.38 15.29
C SER A 72 9.77 0.28 15.63
N ARG A 73 10.48 -0.72 15.08
CA ARG A 73 11.93 -0.88 15.27
C ARG A 73 12.70 0.22 14.58
N ALA A 74 12.39 0.51 13.32
CA ALA A 74 13.08 1.52 12.51
C ALA A 74 12.95 2.93 13.09
N ALA A 75 11.75 3.30 13.55
CA ALA A 75 11.49 4.63 14.10
C ALA A 75 11.81 4.77 15.60
N ALA A 76 12.32 3.72 16.25
CA ALA A 76 12.62 3.67 17.69
C ALA A 76 11.45 4.22 18.56
N VAL A 77 10.21 3.84 18.22
CA VAL A 77 9.01 4.34 18.90
C VAL A 77 9.03 3.90 20.37
N PRO A 78 9.01 4.83 21.35
CA PRO A 78 8.99 4.47 22.77
C PRO A 78 7.75 3.62 23.11
N GLY A 79 7.95 2.46 23.74
CA GLY A 79 6.86 1.48 23.99
C GLY A 79 6.45 0.66 22.76
N GLY A 80 7.32 0.59 21.75
CA GLY A 80 7.15 -0.18 20.53
C GLY A 80 6.71 -1.63 20.76
N VAL A 81 5.80 -2.08 19.89
CA VAL A 81 4.99 -3.32 19.95
C VAL A 81 5.67 -4.51 20.64
N ALA A 82 5.34 -4.76 21.90
CA ALA A 82 5.35 -6.13 22.43
C ALA A 82 4.30 -6.94 21.65
N GLY A 83 4.69 -8.11 21.18
CA GLY A 83 4.04 -8.85 20.09
C GLY A 83 2.51 -8.98 20.17
N ALA A 84 1.89 -9.07 19.00
CA ALA A 84 0.51 -9.52 18.86
C ALA A 84 0.43 -11.00 19.26
N GLY A 85 0.38 -11.27 20.57
CA GLY A 85 0.04 -12.58 21.10
C GLY A 85 -1.39 -12.92 20.70
N SER A 86 -1.57 -14.08 20.09
CA SER A 86 -2.85 -14.73 19.81
C SER A 86 -3.76 -14.67 21.06
N GLY A 87 -4.83 -13.89 21.01
CA GLY A 87 -5.79 -13.77 22.10
C GLY A 87 -7.20 -14.06 21.60
N THR A 88 -7.83 -15.07 22.19
CA THR A 88 -9.23 -15.47 22.03
C THR A 88 -10.19 -14.32 22.37
N PHE A 89 -11.25 -14.16 21.58
CA PHE A 89 -12.28 -13.15 21.79
C PHE A 89 -13.24 -13.56 22.92
N VAL A 90 -13.41 -12.71 23.93
CA VAL A 90 -14.54 -12.77 24.87
C VAL A 90 -15.21 -11.41 24.97
N ALA A 91 -16.54 -11.42 25.03
CA ALA A 91 -17.40 -10.25 24.86
C ALA A 91 -17.47 -9.36 26.11
N ALA A 92 -17.01 -8.11 25.95
CA ALA A 92 -17.35 -6.90 26.69
C ALA A 92 -17.08 -5.71 25.74
N PRO A 93 -17.70 -4.52 25.91
CA PRO A 93 -17.43 -3.40 25.00
C PRO A 93 -15.92 -3.11 25.01
N PRO A 94 -15.23 -3.14 23.86
CA PRO A 94 -13.78 -3.16 23.86
C PRO A 94 -13.26 -1.82 24.41
N PRO A 95 -12.25 -1.83 25.30
CA PRO A 95 -11.48 -0.63 25.56
C PRO A 95 -10.92 -0.08 24.24
N ALA A 96 -10.67 1.23 24.17
CA ALA A 96 -10.10 1.84 22.96
C ALA A 96 -8.87 1.04 22.51
N MET A 97 -8.83 0.64 21.23
CA MET A 97 -7.75 -0.18 20.70
C MET A 97 -6.41 0.50 21.03
N PRO A 98 -5.45 -0.21 21.65
CA PRO A 98 -4.16 0.39 21.93
C PRO A 98 -3.49 0.78 20.61
N ALA A 99 -2.72 1.88 20.59
CA ALA A 99 -2.03 2.32 19.37
C ALA A 99 -1.12 1.22 18.78
N SER A 100 -0.69 0.30 19.64
CA SER A 100 0.02 -0.93 19.32
C SER A 100 -0.81 -2.00 18.62
N SER A 101 -2.02 -1.72 18.10
CA SER A 101 -2.81 -2.68 17.30
C SER A 101 -3.25 -2.15 15.93
N SER A 102 -3.03 -0.86 15.61
CA SER A 102 -3.45 -0.25 14.34
C SER A 102 -2.25 0.19 13.51
N LEU A 103 -2.17 -0.29 12.26
CA LEU A 103 -1.19 0.17 11.28
C LEU A 103 -1.42 1.64 10.96
N ALA A 104 -2.67 2.07 10.83
CA ALA A 104 -2.99 3.47 10.63
C ALA A 104 -2.45 4.35 11.77
N LEU A 105 -2.55 3.95 13.04
CA LEU A 105 -1.95 4.72 14.15
C LEU A 105 -0.42 4.69 14.11
N MET A 106 0.18 3.55 13.72
CA MET A 106 1.63 3.43 13.58
C MET A 106 2.19 4.37 12.51
N VAL A 107 1.60 4.41 11.31
CA VAL A 107 2.05 5.32 10.22
C VAL A 107 1.72 6.80 10.50
N GLU A 108 0.84 7.06 11.48
CA GLU A 108 0.52 8.41 11.95
C GLU A 108 1.43 8.88 13.10
N ALA A 109 2.18 7.97 13.73
CA ALA A 109 3.08 8.28 14.83
C ALA A 109 4.14 9.30 14.40
N LYS A 110 4.46 10.23 15.31
CA LYS A 110 5.35 11.36 15.02
C LYS A 110 6.74 10.88 14.63
N GLU A 111 7.23 9.87 15.32
CA GLU A 111 8.54 9.25 15.13
C GLU A 111 8.63 8.62 13.74
N VAL A 112 7.61 7.84 13.35
CA VAL A 112 7.51 7.21 12.03
C VAL A 112 7.42 8.27 10.93
N ARG A 113 6.61 9.32 11.10
CA ARG A 113 6.53 10.39 10.10
C ARG A 113 7.86 11.14 9.96
N LYS A 114 8.50 11.48 11.07
CA LYS A 114 9.76 12.23 11.10
C LYS A 114 10.86 11.44 10.39
N SER A 115 10.98 10.14 10.68
CA SER A 115 12.03 9.32 10.09
C SER A 115 11.82 9.05 8.59
N ALA A 116 10.61 9.23 8.05
CA ALA A 116 10.30 9.08 6.61
C ALA A 116 10.31 10.43 5.87
N GLU A 117 10.41 11.54 6.59
CA GLU A 117 10.17 12.89 6.07
C GLU A 117 11.19 13.28 5.00
N ASP A 118 12.46 12.92 5.19
CA ASP A 118 13.55 13.29 4.29
C ASP A 118 13.35 12.71 2.87
N TYR A 119 12.85 11.48 2.75
CA TYR A 119 12.47 10.90 1.46
C TYR A 119 11.36 11.70 0.79
N THR A 120 10.32 12.06 1.56
CA THR A 120 9.17 12.79 1.01
C THR A 120 9.53 14.21 0.59
N LYS A 121 10.45 14.87 1.30
CA LYS A 121 10.97 16.19 0.94
C LYS A 121 11.85 16.11 -0.31
N ALA A 122 12.77 15.15 -0.36
CA ALA A 122 13.71 15.01 -1.47
C ALA A 122 13.00 14.66 -2.79
N LEU A 123 11.96 13.81 -2.74
CA LEU A 123 11.33 13.27 -3.94
C LEU A 123 9.97 13.91 -4.27
N GLY A 124 9.39 14.69 -3.35
CA GLY A 124 8.00 15.17 -3.43
C GLY A 124 7.67 15.93 -4.72
N THR A 125 8.61 16.71 -5.25
CA THR A 125 8.41 17.53 -6.45
C THR A 125 8.89 16.88 -7.75
N THR A 126 9.49 15.69 -7.68
CA THR A 126 10.17 15.06 -8.84
C THR A 126 9.26 14.74 -10.02
N VAL A 127 7.94 14.72 -9.82
CA VAL A 127 6.95 14.44 -10.87
C VAL A 127 6.28 15.70 -11.42
N ASN A 128 6.48 16.86 -10.80
CA ASN A 128 5.74 18.09 -11.10
C ASN A 128 5.95 18.56 -12.54
N ASP A 129 7.19 18.49 -13.01
CA ASP A 129 7.60 18.99 -14.33
C ASP A 129 7.66 17.89 -15.40
N LYS A 130 7.11 16.70 -15.11
CA LYS A 130 7.09 15.55 -16.02
C LYS A 130 5.69 15.36 -16.59
N PRO A 131 5.37 15.89 -17.79
CA PRO A 131 4.00 15.89 -18.30
C PRO A 131 3.54 14.53 -18.83
N ASP A 132 4.47 13.64 -19.15
CA ASP A 132 4.27 12.35 -19.83
C ASP A 132 4.40 11.13 -18.89
N VAL A 133 4.64 11.36 -17.60
CA VAL A 133 4.81 10.30 -16.61
C VAL A 133 3.46 9.87 -16.03
N VAL A 134 3.19 8.56 -16.09
CA VAL A 134 1.96 7.93 -15.59
C VAL A 134 2.20 6.96 -14.43
N GLY A 135 3.42 6.90 -13.91
CA GLY A 135 3.80 5.93 -12.89
C GLY A 135 5.20 6.12 -12.35
N TYR A 136 5.60 5.23 -11.45
CA TYR A 136 6.96 5.18 -10.90
C TYR A 136 7.34 3.75 -10.55
N ALA A 137 8.64 3.48 -10.55
CA ALA A 137 9.23 2.29 -9.93
C ALA A 137 10.14 2.75 -8.80
N PHE A 138 10.31 1.93 -7.77
CA PHE A 138 11.20 2.24 -6.66
C PHE A 138 11.98 1.02 -6.19
N ALA A 139 13.14 1.32 -5.64
CA ALA A 139 14.06 0.37 -5.06
C ALA A 139 14.43 0.82 -3.66
N VAL A 140 14.68 -0.17 -2.79
CA VAL A 140 15.20 0.02 -1.44
C VAL A 140 16.45 -0.84 -1.34
N ASN A 141 17.55 -0.25 -0.86
CA ASN A 141 18.86 -0.91 -0.76
C ASN A 141 19.30 -1.61 -2.06
N GLY A 142 19.05 -0.98 -3.22
CA GLY A 142 19.48 -1.51 -4.53
C GLY A 142 18.63 -2.67 -5.04
N LYS A 143 17.53 -2.98 -4.36
CA LYS A 143 16.60 -4.04 -4.75
C LYS A 143 15.28 -3.43 -5.18
N LEU A 144 14.78 -3.81 -6.35
CA LEU A 144 13.45 -3.40 -6.81
C LEU A 144 12.39 -3.92 -5.84
N VAL A 145 11.52 -3.02 -5.39
CA VAL A 145 10.41 -3.37 -4.50
C VAL A 145 9.11 -3.44 -5.30
N GLY A 146 8.90 -2.48 -6.21
CA GLY A 146 7.70 -2.46 -7.02
C GLY A 146 7.59 -1.26 -7.93
N ALA A 147 6.47 -1.20 -8.63
CA ALA A 147 6.10 -0.10 -9.51
C ALA A 147 4.58 0.10 -9.52
N GLU A 148 4.14 1.32 -9.74
CA GLU A 148 2.73 1.67 -9.87
C GLU A 148 2.54 2.44 -11.18
N VAL A 149 1.60 2.00 -12.01
CA VAL A 149 1.32 2.59 -13.33
C VAL A 149 -0.17 2.85 -13.46
N TYR A 150 -0.55 4.09 -13.77
CA TYR A 150 -1.94 4.54 -13.87
C TYR A 150 -2.35 4.76 -15.32
N SER A 151 -3.66 4.70 -15.58
CA SER A 151 -4.22 4.93 -16.91
C SER A 151 -4.20 6.38 -17.37
N SER A 152 -3.92 7.32 -16.46
CA SER A 152 -3.70 8.71 -16.83
C SER A 152 -2.68 9.37 -15.91
N GLN A 153 -2.01 10.38 -16.47
CA GLN A 153 -1.04 11.21 -15.76
C GLN A 153 -1.68 11.97 -14.59
N SER A 154 -2.92 12.46 -14.78
CA SER A 154 -3.63 13.21 -13.75
C SER A 154 -4.00 12.33 -12.55
N LEU A 155 -4.39 11.06 -12.78
CA LEU A 155 -4.56 10.09 -11.70
C LEU A 155 -3.26 9.81 -10.97
N PHE A 156 -2.16 9.55 -11.69
CA PHE A 156 -0.85 9.33 -11.09
C PHE A 156 -0.42 10.52 -10.21
N ARG A 157 -0.52 11.75 -10.73
CA ARG A 157 -0.18 12.97 -9.98
C ARG A 157 -1.03 13.14 -8.73
N GLY A 158 -2.32 12.85 -8.80
CA GLY A 158 -3.22 12.87 -7.64
C GLY A 158 -2.85 11.83 -6.56
N MET A 159 -2.21 10.73 -6.96
CA MET A 159 -1.78 9.66 -6.06
C MET A 159 -0.35 9.81 -5.55
N TRP A 160 0.49 10.61 -6.21
CA TRP A 160 1.93 10.70 -5.96
C TRP A 160 2.29 10.89 -4.49
N ALA A 161 1.66 11.85 -3.81
CA ALA A 161 1.96 12.13 -2.40
C ALA A 161 1.71 10.90 -1.50
N LYS A 162 0.69 10.10 -1.78
CA LYS A 162 0.36 8.90 -1.00
C LYS A 162 1.30 7.74 -1.33
N LEU A 163 1.64 7.59 -2.61
CA LEU A 163 2.56 6.57 -3.10
C LEU A 163 3.98 6.78 -2.56
N LEU A 164 4.44 8.04 -2.58
CA LEU A 164 5.74 8.41 -2.04
C LEU A 164 5.81 8.18 -0.52
N LYS A 165 4.76 8.52 0.23
CA LYS A 165 4.68 8.20 1.67
C LYS A 165 4.80 6.70 1.92
N ALA A 166 4.07 5.87 1.17
CA ALA A 166 4.16 4.41 1.29
C ALA A 166 5.56 3.87 0.98
N ALA A 167 6.18 4.32 -0.11
CA ALA A 167 7.54 3.93 -0.48
C ALA A 167 8.59 4.39 0.55
N ALA A 168 8.44 5.60 1.09
CA ALA A 168 9.32 6.12 2.14
C ALA A 168 9.22 5.31 3.43
N LEU A 169 8.02 4.84 3.80
CA LEU A 169 7.81 3.97 4.95
C LEU A 169 8.45 2.58 4.75
N GLU A 170 8.42 2.02 3.54
CA GLU A 170 9.15 0.78 3.25
C GLU A 170 10.66 1.00 3.31
N ALA A 171 11.16 2.08 2.69
CA ALA A 171 12.58 2.42 2.68
C ALA A 171 13.13 2.64 4.09
N MET A 172 12.39 3.32 4.96
CA MET A 172 12.80 3.50 6.35
C MET A 172 12.79 2.19 7.13
N ALA A 173 11.83 1.31 6.85
CA ALA A 173 11.58 0.10 7.63
C ALA A 173 12.70 -0.92 7.42
N ASP A 174 13.25 -0.91 6.21
CA ASP A 174 14.33 -1.79 5.77
C ASP A 174 15.66 -1.00 5.64
N ASP A 175 15.84 0.13 6.32
CA ASP A 175 17.07 0.92 6.26
C ASP A 175 18.30 0.11 6.71
N GLU A 176 19.22 -0.15 5.78
CA GLU A 176 20.48 -0.85 6.02
C GLU A 176 21.60 0.18 6.13
N LYS A 177 21.83 0.67 7.36
CA LYS A 177 22.89 1.66 7.63
C LYS A 177 24.24 1.16 7.12
N ASP A 178 24.92 2.05 6.41
CA ASP A 178 26.27 1.85 5.86
C ASP A 178 26.41 0.75 4.79
N ALA A 179 25.28 0.24 4.26
CA ALA A 179 25.33 -0.68 3.12
C ALA A 179 25.85 0.02 1.87
N LYS A 180 26.84 -0.59 1.21
CA LYS A 180 27.21 -0.20 -0.16
C LYS A 180 26.15 -0.75 -1.11
N VAL A 181 25.40 0.16 -1.69
CA VAL A 181 24.26 -0.16 -2.54
C VAL A 181 24.59 0.21 -3.99
N GLU A 182 24.49 -0.76 -4.88
CA GLU A 182 24.50 -0.51 -6.31
C GLU A 182 23.12 -0.01 -6.77
N PRO A 183 23.04 1.13 -7.48
CA PRO A 183 21.77 1.63 -8.00
C PRO A 183 21.12 0.66 -8.98
N VAL A 184 19.80 0.53 -8.93
CA VAL A 184 19.05 -0.24 -9.93
C VAL A 184 19.08 0.51 -11.27
N SER A 185 19.50 -0.18 -12.35
CA SER A 185 19.54 0.41 -13.68
C SER A 185 18.14 0.51 -14.33
N SER A 186 17.98 1.42 -15.30
CA SER A 186 16.77 1.54 -16.11
C SER A 186 16.40 0.24 -16.84
N GLU A 187 17.40 -0.51 -17.28
CA GLU A 187 17.22 -1.78 -17.98
C GLU A 187 16.67 -2.86 -17.04
N ALA A 188 17.11 -2.86 -15.78
CA ALA A 188 16.56 -3.76 -14.77
C ALA A 188 15.09 -3.42 -14.48
N VAL A 189 14.75 -2.13 -14.37
CA VAL A 189 13.34 -1.68 -14.22
C VAL A 189 12.51 -2.12 -15.42
N LYS A 190 12.99 -1.90 -16.65
CA LYS A 190 12.26 -2.30 -17.87
C LYS A 190 12.01 -3.82 -17.89
N ARG A 191 13.05 -4.62 -17.64
CA ARG A 191 12.90 -6.09 -17.57
C ARG A 191 11.88 -6.52 -16.50
N PHE A 192 11.90 -5.86 -15.35
CA PHE A 192 10.95 -6.13 -14.26
C PHE A 192 9.50 -5.88 -14.68
N LEU A 193 9.23 -4.79 -15.43
CA LEU A 193 7.90 -4.48 -15.95
C LEU A 193 7.48 -5.45 -17.07
N ASP A 194 8.36 -5.69 -18.04
CA ASP A 194 8.09 -6.50 -19.23
C ASP A 194 7.86 -7.99 -18.90
N ALA A 195 8.57 -8.52 -17.88
CA ALA A 195 8.54 -9.94 -17.52
C ALA A 195 7.12 -10.46 -17.20
N ALA A 196 6.26 -9.60 -16.66
CA ALA A 196 4.90 -9.97 -16.30
C ALA A 196 3.90 -9.82 -17.46
N GLU A 197 4.21 -9.04 -18.50
CA GLU A 197 3.25 -8.74 -19.57
C GLU A 197 2.87 -9.97 -20.40
N SER A 198 3.83 -10.87 -20.61
CA SER A 198 3.67 -12.10 -21.38
C SER A 198 3.00 -13.26 -20.62
N LYS A 199 2.70 -13.09 -19.32
CA LYS A 199 2.13 -14.15 -18.49
C LYS A 199 0.60 -14.19 -18.59
N PRO A 200 -0.01 -15.39 -18.50
CA PRO A 200 -1.45 -15.51 -18.40
C PRO A 200 -1.95 -14.81 -17.13
N SER A 201 -3.12 -14.18 -17.23
CA SER A 201 -3.79 -13.55 -16.09
C SER A 201 -4.94 -14.40 -15.60
N SER A 202 -5.10 -14.46 -14.27
CA SER A 202 -6.36 -14.88 -13.64
C SER A 202 -7.21 -13.65 -13.33
N ASP A 203 -8.52 -13.73 -13.49
CA ASP A 203 -9.44 -12.63 -13.16
C ASP A 203 -10.24 -12.92 -11.88
N ARG A 204 -10.56 -11.85 -11.16
CA ARG A 204 -11.42 -11.90 -9.99
C ARG A 204 -12.38 -10.72 -10.03
N ALA A 205 -13.68 -11.01 -10.05
CA ALA A 205 -14.70 -10.01 -9.83
C ALA A 205 -14.64 -9.49 -8.39
N VAL A 206 -14.68 -8.17 -8.23
CA VAL A 206 -14.73 -7.51 -6.91
C VAL A 206 -16.13 -6.93 -6.68
N THR A 207 -16.70 -6.36 -7.73
CA THR A 207 -18.12 -6.02 -7.85
C THR A 207 -18.53 -6.31 -9.30
N ASP A 208 -19.80 -6.09 -9.64
CA ASP A 208 -20.26 -6.17 -11.04
C ASP A 208 -19.53 -5.17 -11.95
N ARG A 209 -19.02 -4.07 -11.38
CA ARG A 209 -18.31 -3.01 -12.09
C ARG A 209 -16.79 -3.19 -12.09
N ILE A 210 -16.23 -3.68 -10.99
CA ILE A 210 -14.78 -3.74 -10.78
C ILE A 210 -14.28 -5.17 -10.84
N LYS A 211 -13.22 -5.41 -11.61
CA LYS A 211 -12.45 -6.66 -11.58
C LYS A 211 -10.97 -6.38 -11.33
N VAL A 212 -10.27 -7.37 -10.81
CA VAL A 212 -8.81 -7.38 -10.68
C VAL A 212 -8.27 -8.52 -11.53
N LEU A 213 -7.27 -8.25 -12.36
CA LEU A 213 -6.46 -9.27 -12.99
C LEU A 213 -5.20 -9.48 -12.17
N LYS A 214 -4.79 -10.74 -12.00
CA LYS A 214 -3.53 -11.10 -11.38
C LYS A 214 -2.65 -11.84 -12.39
N LYS A 215 -1.44 -11.34 -12.60
CA LYS A 215 -0.36 -12.02 -13.33
C LYS A 215 0.79 -12.31 -12.36
N GLU A 216 1.50 -13.39 -12.60
CA GLU A 216 2.55 -13.84 -11.68
C GLU A 216 3.71 -14.48 -12.45
N THR A 217 4.92 -14.07 -12.10
CA THR A 217 6.20 -14.70 -12.49
C THR A 217 6.89 -15.20 -11.23
N ASP A 218 8.07 -15.80 -11.37
CA ASP A 218 8.90 -16.19 -10.23
C ASP A 218 9.42 -14.97 -9.44
N GLN A 219 9.46 -13.79 -10.07
CA GLN A 219 10.04 -12.57 -9.49
C GLN A 219 9.02 -11.47 -9.20
N THR A 220 7.84 -11.51 -9.80
CA THR A 220 6.88 -10.38 -9.78
C THR A 220 5.44 -10.87 -9.70
N ILE A 221 4.64 -10.18 -8.90
CA ILE A 221 3.18 -10.26 -8.93
C ILE A 221 2.65 -8.94 -9.46
N VAL A 222 1.73 -8.99 -10.43
CA VAL A 222 1.07 -7.81 -10.99
C VAL A 222 -0.42 -7.89 -10.74
N PHE A 223 -0.97 -6.81 -10.17
CA PHE A 223 -2.40 -6.60 -10.04
C PHE A 223 -2.85 -5.51 -11.00
N GLU A 224 -3.81 -5.82 -11.86
CA GLU A 224 -4.44 -4.82 -12.74
C GLU A 224 -5.87 -4.56 -12.27
N SER A 225 -6.16 -3.34 -11.83
CA SER A 225 -7.51 -2.88 -11.54
C SER A 225 -8.22 -2.46 -12.82
N TRP A 226 -9.43 -2.98 -13.01
CA TRP A 226 -10.28 -2.65 -14.14
C TRP A 226 -11.65 -2.15 -13.69
N ASP A 227 -12.09 -1.04 -14.28
CA ASP A 227 -13.43 -0.47 -14.17
C ASP A 227 -14.18 -0.65 -15.49
N ARG A 228 -15.15 -1.57 -15.51
CA ARG A 228 -15.92 -1.93 -16.71
C ARG A 228 -16.72 -0.77 -17.30
N LYS A 229 -16.93 0.33 -16.56
CA LYS A 229 -17.63 1.52 -17.05
C LYS A 229 -16.70 2.56 -17.70
N GLN A 230 -15.38 2.33 -17.71
CA GLN A 230 -14.41 3.22 -18.34
C GLN A 230 -14.02 2.74 -19.74
N ALA A 231 -13.79 3.67 -20.66
CA ALA A 231 -13.23 3.36 -21.97
C ALA A 231 -11.82 2.77 -21.81
N GLY A 232 -11.54 1.63 -22.47
CA GLY A 232 -10.30 0.87 -22.26
C GLY A 232 -10.28 0.04 -20.97
N GLY A 233 -11.15 0.32 -20.01
CA GLY A 233 -11.44 -0.50 -18.82
C GLY A 233 -10.32 -0.62 -17.78
N TRP A 234 -9.06 -0.41 -18.15
CA TRP A 234 -7.90 -0.47 -17.26
C TRP A 234 -7.69 0.86 -16.53
N VAL A 235 -7.37 0.79 -15.23
CA VAL A 235 -7.20 1.99 -14.37
C VAL A 235 -5.81 2.06 -13.76
N HIS A 236 -5.30 0.95 -13.24
CA HIS A 236 -4.08 0.94 -12.43
C HIS A 236 -3.44 -0.45 -12.47
N ARG A 237 -2.10 -0.48 -12.55
CA ARG A 237 -1.25 -1.66 -12.42
C ARG A 237 -0.31 -1.47 -11.24
N SER A 238 -0.33 -2.43 -10.33
CA SER A 238 0.60 -2.52 -9.21
C SER A 238 1.52 -3.72 -9.43
N TYR A 239 2.82 -3.46 -9.55
CA TYR A 239 3.87 -4.46 -9.68
C TYR A 239 4.54 -4.60 -8.32
N VAL A 240 4.62 -5.83 -7.83
CA VAL A 240 5.24 -6.15 -6.53
C VAL A 240 6.32 -7.20 -6.75
N ALA A 241 7.56 -6.87 -6.40
CA ALA A 241 8.65 -7.83 -6.42
C ALA A 241 8.48 -8.88 -5.32
N LYS A 242 8.79 -10.14 -5.63
CA LYS A 242 8.81 -11.23 -4.66
C LYS A 242 10.09 -11.19 -3.84
#